data_AF-A0A645E6C2-F1
#
_entry.id   AF-A0A645E6C2-F1
#
_cell.length_a   1.000
_cell.length_b   1.000
_cell.length_c   1.000
_cell.angle_alpha   90.00
_cell.angle_beta   90.00
_cell.angle_gamma   90.00
#
_symmetry.space_group_name_H-M   'P 1'
#
loop_
_entity.id
_entity.type
_entity.pdbx_description
1 polymer ?
#
loop_
_entity_poly.entity_id
_entity_poly.type
_entity_poly.pdbx_seq_one_letter_code
_entity_poly.pdbx_strand_id
1 'polypeptide(L)'
;MLKKAGYTADDIKSFADLKKVADDIQARKAELGVEGAFTSAGMDSSSDWRFKTHLANLPIYYEYKADGITSTDAIKGTYLDNYKNIWDLYITDATCEPALLSSKTGDDAAAEFATGAAVFYQNGTWAYDQIKGYDVADDDIGMLPIYIGAPGEEKQGLCTGSENYWCVNSKASPEDIKATLDFMNWCVTSDAGKTALKDMGFVCPFKGFTDEFLPENPLIRAAGEYVANGFTPVDWCFTTMPSENWKNGVGSALLEYAQGTGNWDAVKTAFVGGWATEMAAAKN
;
A
#
# COMPACT_ATOMS: atom_id res chain seq x y z
N MET A 1 10.09 -4.06 18.09
CA MET A 1 10.97 -5.08 17.45
C MET A 1 12.25 -4.50 16.86
N LEU A 2 12.22 -3.43 16.06
CA LEU A 2 13.43 -2.79 15.49
C LEU A 2 14.53 -2.52 16.53
N LYS A 3 14.19 -1.93 17.69
CA LYS A 3 15.14 -1.67 18.78
C LYS A 3 15.83 -2.95 19.29
N LYS A 4 15.13 -4.08 19.33
CA LYS A 4 15.69 -5.39 19.72
C LYS A 4 16.72 -5.88 18.68
N ALA A 5 16.50 -5.56 17.41
CA ALA A 5 17.47 -5.79 16.34
C ALA A 5 18.59 -4.74 16.32
N GLY A 6 18.57 -3.71 17.17
CA GLY A 6 19.58 -2.66 17.20
C GLY A 6 19.38 -1.57 16.15
N TYR A 7 18.15 -1.41 15.64
CA TYR A 7 17.78 -0.39 14.66
C TYR A 7 16.62 0.49 15.15
N THR A 8 16.47 1.62 14.48
CA THR A 8 15.36 2.56 14.61
C THR A 8 14.78 2.89 13.22
N ALA A 9 13.61 3.52 13.16
CA ALA A 9 13.05 4.00 11.89
C ALA A 9 13.98 5.01 11.18
N ASP A 10 14.76 5.79 11.94
CA ASP A 10 15.72 6.77 11.40
C ASP A 10 16.89 6.15 10.66
N ASP A 11 17.14 4.85 10.87
CA ASP A 11 18.15 4.09 10.14
C ASP A 11 17.66 3.66 8.75
N ILE A 12 16.37 3.83 8.44
CA ILE A 12 15.73 3.34 7.20
C ILE A 12 15.22 4.52 6.36
N LYS A 13 16.08 5.04 5.48
CA LYS A 13 15.80 6.22 4.64
C LYS A 13 15.87 5.96 3.14
N SER A 14 16.07 4.70 2.77
CA SER A 14 16.19 4.25 1.38
C SER A 14 15.90 2.76 1.29
N PHE A 15 15.76 2.24 0.07
CA PHE A 15 15.65 0.80 -0.16
C PHE A 15 16.91 0.06 0.27
N ALA A 16 18.09 0.67 0.07
CA ALA A 16 19.36 0.06 0.50
C ALA A 16 19.40 -0.12 2.03
N ASP A 17 18.93 0.88 2.78
CA ASP A 17 18.84 0.79 4.24
C ASP A 17 17.78 -0.23 4.67
N LEU A 18 16.58 -0.18 4.06
CA LEU A 18 15.50 -1.12 4.34
C LEU A 18 15.95 -2.56 4.10
N LYS A 19 16.58 -2.82 2.95
CA LYS A 19 17.11 -4.13 2.60
C LYS A 19 18.15 -4.58 3.61
N LYS A 20 19.12 -3.72 3.96
CA LYS A 20 20.15 -4.06 4.95
C LYS A 20 19.55 -4.45 6.30
N VAL A 21 18.56 -3.69 6.78
CA VAL A 21 17.90 -3.96 8.06
C VAL A 21 17.05 -5.22 8.00
N ALA A 22 16.29 -5.41 6.92
CA ALA A 22 15.47 -6.60 6.71
C ALA A 22 16.31 -7.88 6.60
N ASP A 23 17.36 -7.88 5.76
CA ASP A 23 18.24 -9.03 5.56
C ASP A 23 18.86 -9.47 6.91
N ASP A 24 19.31 -8.49 7.70
CA ASP A 24 19.92 -8.74 9.01
C ASP A 24 18.90 -9.26 10.04
N ILE A 25 17.68 -8.72 10.08
CA ILE A 25 16.58 -9.24 10.92
C ILE A 25 16.23 -10.67 10.50
N GLN A 26 16.11 -10.93 9.20
CA GLN A 26 15.79 -12.25 8.66
C GLN A 26 16.86 -13.28 9.04
N ALA A 27 18.15 -12.90 8.94
CA ALA A 27 19.26 -13.76 9.34
C ALA A 27 19.30 -14.05 10.85
N ARG A 28 18.83 -13.11 11.67
CA ARG A 28 18.79 -13.22 13.15
C ARG A 28 17.41 -13.55 13.71
N LYS A 29 16.46 -13.97 12.89
CA LYS A 29 15.05 -14.10 13.30
C LYS A 29 14.82 -15.00 14.53
N ALA A 30 15.57 -16.10 14.65
CA ALA A 30 15.53 -16.98 15.81
C ALA A 30 16.04 -16.32 17.11
N GLU A 31 17.10 -15.51 17.02
CA GLU A 31 17.61 -14.71 18.15
C GLU A 31 16.61 -13.61 18.55
N LEU A 32 16.00 -12.98 17.55
CA LEU A 32 15.04 -11.90 17.72
C LEU A 32 13.65 -12.38 18.14
N GLY A 33 13.36 -13.68 18.02
CA GLY A 33 12.06 -14.27 18.35
C GLY A 33 10.96 -13.82 17.38
N VAL A 34 11.31 -13.63 16.10
CA VAL A 34 10.37 -13.30 15.01
C VAL A 34 10.41 -14.41 13.96
N GLU A 35 9.37 -14.53 13.15
CA GLU A 35 9.27 -15.52 12.07
C GLU A 35 9.81 -14.98 10.74
N GLY A 36 9.82 -13.66 10.57
CA GLY A 36 10.43 -12.97 9.44
C GLY A 36 10.62 -11.47 9.66
N ALA A 37 11.38 -10.81 8.78
CA ALA A 37 11.46 -9.35 8.80
C ALA A 37 10.12 -8.73 8.36
N PHE A 38 9.51 -9.26 7.32
CA PHE A 38 8.20 -8.88 6.81
C PHE A 38 7.13 -9.91 7.15
N THR A 39 5.89 -9.45 7.33
CA THR A 39 4.71 -10.31 7.24
C THR A 39 4.66 -11.03 5.90
N SER A 40 3.93 -12.12 5.82
CA SER A 40 3.63 -12.80 4.56
C SER A 40 3.09 -11.84 3.49
N ALA A 41 3.69 -11.92 2.31
CA ALA A 41 3.25 -11.22 1.12
C ALA A 41 2.09 -11.98 0.44
N GLY A 42 1.03 -12.25 1.21
CA GLY A 42 -0.06 -13.11 0.80
C GLY A 42 -0.74 -12.67 -0.50
N MET A 43 -0.96 -13.63 -1.39
CA MET A 43 -1.54 -13.45 -2.72
C MET A 43 -2.95 -14.08 -2.82
N ASP A 44 -3.56 -14.43 -1.68
CA ASP A 44 -5.01 -14.64 -1.63
C ASP A 44 -5.76 -13.34 -1.97
N SER A 45 -6.98 -13.46 -2.46
CA SER A 45 -7.86 -12.35 -2.85
C SER A 45 -8.11 -11.30 -1.75
N SER A 46 -7.95 -11.65 -0.47
CA SER A 46 -8.03 -10.70 0.65
C SER A 46 -6.80 -9.79 0.79
N SER A 47 -5.68 -10.11 0.11
CA SER A 47 -4.37 -9.50 0.33
C SER A 47 -3.63 -9.09 -0.95
N ASP A 48 -3.91 -9.71 -2.09
CA ASP A 48 -3.16 -9.53 -3.34
C ASP A 48 -3.12 -8.08 -3.84
N TRP A 49 -4.15 -7.28 -3.55
CA TRP A 49 -4.28 -5.85 -3.84
C TRP A 49 -3.12 -5.02 -3.27
N ARG A 50 -2.52 -5.47 -2.15
CA ARG A 50 -1.32 -4.85 -1.58
C ARG A 50 -0.17 -4.82 -2.58
N PHE A 51 -0.04 -5.85 -3.42
CA PHE A 51 1.10 -6.00 -4.32
C PHE A 51 0.74 -5.64 -5.76
N LYS A 52 -0.40 -6.16 -6.26
CA LYS A 52 -0.84 -5.92 -7.64
C LYS A 52 -1.41 -4.52 -7.88
N THR A 53 -1.71 -3.75 -6.83
CA THR A 53 -2.19 -2.36 -6.91
C THR A 53 -1.28 -1.41 -6.14
N HIS A 54 -1.14 -1.56 -4.81
CA HIS A 54 -0.38 -0.58 -4.01
C HIS A 54 1.12 -0.61 -4.31
N LEU A 55 1.75 -1.78 -4.35
CA LEU A 55 3.18 -1.86 -4.67
C LEU A 55 3.43 -1.53 -6.16
N ALA A 56 2.57 -2.02 -7.06
CA ALA A 56 2.59 -1.69 -8.48
C ALA A 56 2.44 -0.18 -8.78
N ASN A 57 1.89 0.61 -7.86
CA ASN A 57 1.78 2.06 -8.01
C ASN A 57 3.14 2.77 -7.99
N LEU A 58 4.10 2.28 -7.22
CA LEU A 58 5.41 2.90 -7.07
C LEU A 58 6.12 3.06 -8.42
N PRO A 59 6.30 2.00 -9.24
CA PRO A 59 6.94 2.17 -10.55
C PRO A 59 6.13 3.06 -11.50
N ILE A 60 4.80 3.07 -11.42
CA ILE A 60 3.94 3.94 -12.24
C ILE A 60 4.16 5.42 -11.86
N TYR A 61 4.08 5.74 -10.57
CA TYR A 61 4.30 7.09 -10.06
C TYR A 61 5.67 7.62 -10.47
N TYR A 62 6.72 6.83 -10.30
CA TYR A 62 8.07 7.24 -10.66
C TYR A 62 8.24 7.45 -12.17
N GLU A 63 7.61 6.61 -13.00
CA GLU A 63 7.61 6.81 -14.45
C GLU A 63 6.88 8.10 -14.84
N TYR A 64 5.70 8.33 -14.27
CA TYR A 64 4.90 9.53 -14.49
C TYR A 64 5.66 10.81 -14.09
N LYS A 65 6.31 10.77 -12.93
CA LYS A 65 7.16 11.86 -12.44
C LYS A 65 8.35 12.11 -13.36
N ALA A 66 9.02 11.07 -13.83
CA ALA A 66 10.16 11.19 -14.73
C ALA A 66 9.78 11.76 -16.10
N ASP A 67 8.61 11.39 -16.61
CA ASP A 67 8.10 11.83 -17.91
C ASP A 67 7.31 13.14 -17.85
N GLY A 68 6.96 13.64 -16.66
CA GLY A 68 6.14 14.84 -16.49
C GLY A 68 4.69 14.64 -16.94
N ILE A 69 4.15 13.43 -16.75
CA ILE A 69 2.79 13.05 -17.14
C ILE A 69 1.98 12.58 -15.93
N THR A 70 0.67 12.47 -16.09
CA THR A 70 -0.25 11.99 -15.04
C THR A 70 -1.08 10.79 -15.50
N SER A 71 -0.91 10.33 -16.73
CA SER A 71 -1.61 9.19 -17.34
C SER A 71 -0.89 8.78 -18.63
N THR A 72 -1.03 7.53 -19.05
CA THR A 72 -0.50 7.04 -20.34
C THR A 72 -1.36 5.90 -20.90
N ASP A 73 -1.44 5.82 -22.22
CA ASP A 73 -2.00 4.66 -22.92
C ASP A 73 -1.03 3.47 -22.98
N ALA A 74 0.27 3.73 -22.79
CA ALA A 74 1.32 2.73 -22.86
C ALA A 74 2.41 3.07 -21.84
N ILE A 75 2.38 2.37 -20.70
CA ILE A 75 3.44 2.45 -19.69
C ILE A 75 4.72 1.80 -20.27
N LYS A 76 5.89 2.39 -20.02
CA LYS A 76 7.19 1.93 -20.52
C LYS A 76 7.78 0.81 -19.66
N GLY A 77 7.47 0.83 -18.36
CA GLY A 77 8.07 -0.08 -17.38
C GLY A 77 9.47 0.33 -16.93
N THR A 78 9.79 1.63 -16.98
CA THR A 78 11.12 2.18 -16.66
C THR A 78 11.61 1.82 -15.26
N TYR A 79 10.68 1.66 -14.31
CA TYR A 79 10.98 1.37 -12.91
C TYR A 79 10.66 -0.08 -12.50
N LEU A 80 10.52 -1.01 -13.45
CA LEU A 80 10.20 -2.41 -13.11
C LEU A 80 11.36 -3.16 -12.44
N ASP A 81 12.62 -2.77 -12.67
CA ASP A 81 13.72 -3.36 -11.90
C ASP A 81 13.69 -2.91 -10.43
N ASN A 82 13.26 -1.68 -10.17
CA ASN A 82 13.02 -1.19 -8.81
C ASN A 82 11.84 -1.91 -8.14
N TYR A 83 10.77 -2.15 -8.89
CA TYR A 83 9.64 -2.93 -8.42
C TYR A 83 10.05 -4.37 -8.06
N LYS A 84 10.94 -4.98 -8.86
CA LYS A 84 11.53 -6.29 -8.57
C LYS A 84 12.26 -6.29 -7.24
N ASN A 85 13.09 -5.28 -6.99
CA ASN A 85 13.92 -5.22 -5.78
C ASN A 85 13.10 -5.30 -4.50
N ILE A 86 12.00 -4.55 -4.42
CA ILE A 86 11.12 -4.57 -3.24
C ILE A 86 10.27 -5.84 -3.18
N TRP A 87 9.80 -6.35 -4.32
CA TRP A 87 9.05 -7.62 -4.36
C TRP A 87 9.92 -8.80 -3.91
N ASP A 88 11.16 -8.90 -4.41
CA ASP A 88 12.13 -9.89 -3.98
C ASP A 88 12.33 -9.84 -2.46
N LEU A 89 12.54 -8.63 -1.91
CA LEU A 89 12.73 -8.46 -0.48
C LEU A 89 11.53 -8.97 0.34
N TYR A 90 10.31 -8.67 -0.10
CA TYR A 90 9.10 -9.12 0.58
C TYR A 90 8.87 -10.64 0.52
N ILE A 91 9.40 -11.33 -0.49
CA ILE A 91 9.24 -12.79 -0.60
C ILE A 91 10.44 -13.56 -0.02
N THR A 92 11.63 -12.97 0.08
CA THR A 92 12.80 -13.61 0.71
C THR A 92 12.84 -13.43 2.23
N ASP A 93 12.37 -12.27 2.72
CA ASP A 93 12.51 -11.88 4.11
C ASP A 93 11.18 -11.92 4.87
N ALA A 94 10.29 -12.84 4.46
CA ALA A 94 8.97 -13.03 5.04
C ALA A 94 8.93 -14.06 6.19
N THR A 95 7.79 -14.07 6.89
CA THR A 95 7.37 -15.11 7.84
C THR A 95 7.13 -16.49 7.21
N CYS A 96 6.98 -16.56 5.88
CA CYS A 96 6.67 -17.80 5.18
C CYS A 96 7.45 -17.94 3.87
N GLU A 97 7.59 -19.18 3.41
CA GLU A 97 8.20 -19.50 2.12
C GLU A 97 7.36 -18.99 0.94
N PRO A 98 7.99 -18.55 -0.18
CA PRO A 98 7.29 -18.03 -1.36
C PRO A 98 6.23 -18.99 -1.94
N ALA A 99 6.45 -20.30 -1.83
CA ALA A 99 5.51 -21.32 -2.30
C ALA A 99 4.15 -21.29 -1.58
N LEU A 100 4.08 -20.70 -0.39
CA LEU A 100 2.88 -20.62 0.44
C LEU A 100 2.06 -19.35 0.22
N LEU A 101 2.56 -18.39 -0.57
CA LEU A 101 1.92 -17.06 -0.68
C LEU A 101 0.50 -17.14 -1.25
N SER A 102 0.19 -18.12 -2.10
CA SER A 102 -1.16 -18.29 -2.68
C SER A 102 -2.24 -18.61 -1.64
N SER A 103 -1.88 -19.10 -0.45
CA SER A 103 -2.84 -19.42 0.62
C SER A 103 -2.79 -18.44 1.79
N LYS A 104 -1.91 -17.44 1.75
CA LYS A 104 -1.74 -16.46 2.82
C LYS A 104 -2.70 -15.30 2.61
N THR A 105 -3.47 -15.00 3.65
CA THR A 105 -4.57 -14.02 3.64
C THR A 105 -4.13 -12.67 4.22
N GLY A 106 -5.01 -11.67 4.10
CA GLY A 106 -4.82 -10.38 4.76
C GLY A 106 -4.81 -10.49 6.29
N ASP A 107 -5.65 -11.37 6.83
CA ASP A 107 -5.74 -11.65 8.27
C ASP A 107 -4.48 -12.34 8.80
N ASP A 108 -3.89 -13.27 8.02
CA ASP A 108 -2.61 -13.89 8.38
C ASP A 108 -1.53 -12.81 8.53
N ALA A 109 -1.39 -11.93 7.55
CA ALA A 109 -0.38 -10.87 7.58
C ALA A 109 -0.63 -9.86 8.71
N ALA A 110 -1.89 -9.50 8.97
CA ALA A 110 -2.25 -8.63 10.08
C ALA A 110 -1.92 -9.28 11.43
N ALA A 111 -2.25 -10.57 11.61
CA ALA A 111 -1.97 -11.31 12.83
C ALA A 111 -0.46 -11.49 13.05
N GLU A 112 0.30 -11.82 12.00
CA GLU A 112 1.77 -11.94 12.04
C GLU A 112 2.41 -10.63 12.54
N PHE A 113 1.90 -9.47 12.12
CA PHE A 113 2.36 -8.18 12.65
C PHE A 113 1.87 -7.92 14.07
N ALA A 114 0.56 -8.05 14.32
CA ALA A 114 -0.09 -7.68 15.58
C ALA A 114 0.41 -8.50 16.79
N THR A 115 0.87 -9.73 16.55
CA THR A 115 1.47 -10.62 17.57
C THR A 115 2.99 -10.50 17.67
N GLY A 116 3.62 -9.64 16.86
CA GLY A 116 5.07 -9.45 16.84
C GLY A 116 5.86 -10.57 16.16
N ALA A 117 5.21 -11.41 15.35
CA ALA A 117 5.90 -12.42 14.54
C ALA A 117 6.67 -11.81 13.35
N ALA A 118 6.33 -10.59 12.94
CA ALA A 118 7.03 -9.85 11.88
C ALA A 118 7.32 -8.40 12.29
N VAL A 119 8.42 -7.84 11.78
CA VAL A 119 8.84 -6.46 12.10
C VAL A 119 8.17 -5.42 11.19
N PHE A 120 7.95 -5.76 9.93
CA PHE A 120 7.40 -4.86 8.92
C PHE A 120 6.13 -5.44 8.31
N TYR A 121 5.14 -4.59 8.06
CA TYR A 121 3.89 -4.94 7.42
C TYR A 121 3.57 -3.90 6.35
N GLN A 122 3.60 -4.30 5.07
CA GLN A 122 3.16 -3.41 3.99
C GLN A 122 1.64 -3.27 4.06
N ASN A 123 1.14 -2.20 4.65
CA ASN A 123 -0.28 -1.84 4.66
C ASN A 123 -0.46 -0.34 4.95
N GLY A 124 -1.70 0.15 4.90
CA GLY A 124 -2.04 1.53 5.21
C GLY A 124 -2.64 1.74 6.60
N THR A 125 -3.08 2.96 6.86
CA THR A 125 -3.66 3.37 8.16
C THR A 125 -4.91 2.57 8.54
N TRP A 126 -5.65 2.05 7.55
CA TRP A 126 -6.84 1.22 7.75
C TRP A 126 -6.55 -0.14 8.39
N ALA A 127 -5.29 -0.60 8.40
CA ALA A 127 -4.91 -1.85 9.05
C ALA A 127 -4.98 -1.78 10.59
N TYR A 128 -5.04 -0.57 11.15
CA TYR A 128 -4.93 -0.35 12.59
C TYR A 128 -5.99 -1.12 13.40
N ASP A 129 -7.22 -1.26 12.90
CA ASP A 129 -8.27 -1.98 13.61
C ASP A 129 -7.98 -3.46 13.80
N GLN A 130 -7.17 -4.06 12.92
CA GLN A 130 -6.72 -5.45 13.04
C GLN A 130 -5.49 -5.60 13.95
N ILE A 131 -4.87 -4.48 14.35
CA ILE A 131 -3.63 -4.46 15.13
C ILE A 131 -3.86 -3.99 16.57
N LYS A 132 -4.76 -3.00 16.76
CA LYS A 132 -5.00 -2.39 18.07
C LYS A 132 -5.48 -3.42 19.09
N GLY A 133 -4.94 -3.34 20.31
CA GLY A 133 -5.31 -4.22 21.41
C GLY A 133 -4.65 -5.62 21.41
N TYR A 134 -3.75 -5.89 20.46
CA TYR A 134 -2.87 -7.07 20.46
C TYR A 134 -1.50 -6.74 21.09
N ASP A 135 -0.43 -7.44 20.68
CA ASP A 135 0.89 -7.36 21.34
C ASP A 135 1.73 -6.17 20.87
N VAL A 136 1.47 -5.62 19.69
CA VAL A 136 2.09 -4.37 19.22
C VAL A 136 1.36 -3.18 19.81
N ALA A 137 2.00 -2.50 20.77
CA ALA A 137 1.48 -1.30 21.41
C ALA A 137 1.47 -0.08 20.46
N ASP A 138 0.54 0.86 20.70
CA ASP A 138 0.40 2.11 19.92
C ASP A 138 1.66 2.98 19.91
N ASP A 139 2.46 2.93 20.98
CA ASP A 139 3.72 3.67 21.09
C ASP A 139 4.90 2.95 20.39
N ASP A 140 4.70 1.70 19.98
CA ASP A 140 5.71 0.85 19.32
C ASP A 140 5.41 0.60 17.83
N ILE A 141 4.34 1.20 17.28
CA ILE A 141 3.96 1.14 15.86
C ILE A 141 4.23 2.48 15.15
N GLY A 142 4.60 2.41 13.87
CA GLY A 142 4.84 3.58 13.03
C GLY A 142 4.70 3.26 11.54
N MET A 143 5.01 4.23 10.67
CA MET A 143 4.98 4.06 9.22
C MET A 143 6.32 4.40 8.58
N LEU A 144 6.62 3.73 7.47
CA LEU A 144 7.72 4.05 6.57
C LEU A 144 7.19 4.18 5.14
N PRO A 145 7.80 5.02 4.29
CA PRO A 145 7.59 4.98 2.86
C PRO A 145 7.93 3.60 2.29
N ILE A 146 7.26 3.22 1.20
CA ILE A 146 7.68 2.06 0.41
C ILE A 146 8.87 2.50 -0.45
N TYR A 147 10.07 2.09 -0.07
CA TYR A 147 11.28 2.34 -0.83
C TYR A 147 11.50 1.25 -1.87
N ILE A 148 11.83 1.62 -3.11
CA ILE A 148 12.04 0.68 -4.23
C ILE A 148 13.44 0.83 -4.87
N GLY A 149 14.25 1.75 -4.37
CA GLY A 149 15.56 2.12 -4.93
C GLY A 149 15.45 3.18 -6.02
N ALA A 150 14.34 3.92 -6.09
CA ALA A 150 14.14 4.92 -7.13
C ALA A 150 14.94 6.20 -6.82
N PRO A 151 15.42 6.95 -7.84
CA PRO A 151 16.14 8.20 -7.61
C PRO A 151 15.30 9.23 -6.84
N GLY A 152 15.84 9.75 -5.75
CA GLY A 152 15.18 10.77 -4.92
C GLY A 152 14.22 10.20 -3.86
N GLU A 153 14.18 8.88 -3.66
CA GLU A 153 13.30 8.26 -2.68
C GLU A 153 13.59 8.66 -1.22
N GLU A 154 14.77 9.20 -0.93
CA GLU A 154 15.15 9.67 0.41
C GLU A 154 14.32 10.88 0.90
N LYS A 155 13.62 11.55 -0.02
CA LYS A 155 12.65 12.62 0.28
C LYS A 155 11.20 12.19 0.07
N GLN A 156 10.96 10.90 -0.15
CA GLN A 156 9.63 10.34 -0.37
C GLN A 156 8.87 10.23 0.95
N GLY A 157 7.61 10.66 0.93
CA GLY A 157 6.64 10.43 1.99
C GLY A 157 5.84 9.14 1.77
N LEU A 158 4.74 9.01 2.50
CA LEU A 158 3.86 7.87 2.35
C LEU A 158 3.06 7.93 1.04
N CYS A 159 2.68 6.75 0.53
CA CYS A 159 1.75 6.67 -0.59
C CYS A 159 0.38 7.19 -0.15
N THR A 160 -0.11 8.25 -0.80
CA THR A 160 -1.29 8.99 -0.40
C THR A 160 -2.17 9.26 -1.62
N GLY A 161 -3.48 9.16 -1.45
CA GLY A 161 -4.44 9.50 -2.48
C GLY A 161 -5.84 9.07 -2.07
N SER A 162 -6.77 9.12 -3.01
CA SER A 162 -8.11 8.60 -2.84
C SER A 162 -8.34 7.48 -3.84
N GLU A 163 -8.54 6.26 -3.34
CA GLU A 163 -8.94 5.13 -4.19
C GLU A 163 -10.47 5.03 -4.33
N ASN A 164 -11.19 5.33 -3.25
CA ASN A 164 -12.63 5.22 -3.16
C ASN A 164 -13.30 6.59 -3.22
N TYR A 165 -14.37 6.69 -4.00
CA TYR A 165 -15.15 7.91 -4.16
C TYR A 165 -16.64 7.57 -4.23
N TRP A 166 -17.46 8.49 -3.71
CA TRP A 166 -18.90 8.39 -3.80
C TRP A 166 -19.38 8.91 -5.17
N CYS A 167 -20.19 8.11 -5.86
CA CYS A 167 -20.79 8.45 -7.15
C CYS A 167 -22.31 8.54 -7.04
N VAL A 168 -22.91 9.47 -7.81
CA VAL A 168 -24.36 9.55 -7.97
C VAL A 168 -24.74 8.97 -9.32
N ASN A 169 -25.67 8.02 -9.33
CA ASN A 169 -26.16 7.42 -10.57
C ASN A 169 -27.00 8.45 -11.36
N SER A 170 -26.48 8.93 -12.48
CA SER A 170 -27.15 9.91 -13.34
C SER A 170 -28.44 9.39 -13.99
N LYS A 171 -28.72 8.09 -13.93
CA LYS A 171 -29.93 7.44 -14.46
C LYS A 171 -31.03 7.25 -13.40
N ALA A 172 -30.78 7.58 -12.14
CA ALA A 172 -31.79 7.50 -11.09
C ALA A 172 -32.85 8.62 -11.24
N SER A 173 -33.93 8.54 -10.46
CA SER A 173 -34.96 9.58 -10.50
C SER A 173 -34.41 10.92 -9.98
N PRO A 174 -34.96 12.08 -10.40
CA PRO A 174 -34.54 13.37 -9.87
C PRO A 174 -34.66 13.48 -8.35
N GLU A 175 -35.66 12.82 -7.76
CA GLU A 175 -35.87 12.77 -6.31
C GLU A 175 -34.76 11.97 -5.62
N ASP A 176 -34.39 10.79 -6.13
CA ASP A 176 -33.32 9.96 -5.58
C ASP A 176 -31.96 10.64 -5.70
N ILE A 177 -31.69 11.30 -6.83
CA ILE A 177 -30.46 12.07 -7.04
C ILE A 177 -30.36 13.18 -6.00
N LYS A 178 -31.45 13.92 -5.77
CA LYS A 178 -31.49 14.97 -4.76
C LYS A 178 -31.27 14.41 -3.35
N ALA A 179 -31.98 13.35 -2.99
CA ALA A 179 -31.84 12.72 -1.68
C ALA A 179 -30.41 12.19 -1.43
N THR A 180 -29.79 11.60 -2.46
CA THR A 180 -28.40 11.11 -2.39
C THR A 180 -27.42 12.26 -2.18
N LEU A 181 -27.56 13.36 -2.94
CA LEU A 181 -26.71 14.55 -2.77
C LEU A 181 -26.88 15.20 -1.40
N ASP A 182 -28.13 15.31 -0.92
CA ASP A 182 -28.43 15.85 0.41
C ASP A 182 -27.78 14.98 1.51
N PHE A 183 -27.84 13.65 1.37
CA PHE A 183 -27.21 12.71 2.30
C PHE A 183 -25.67 12.80 2.26
N MET A 184 -25.06 12.79 1.08
CA MET A 184 -23.61 12.93 0.93
C MET A 184 -23.10 14.24 1.54
N ASN A 185 -23.82 15.35 1.33
CA ASN A 185 -23.51 16.63 1.94
C ASN A 185 -23.65 16.57 3.46
N TRP A 186 -24.72 15.95 3.98
CA TRP A 186 -24.91 15.77 5.42
C TRP A 186 -23.77 14.96 6.06
N CYS A 187 -23.30 13.89 5.41
CA CYS A 187 -22.18 13.08 5.92
C CYS A 187 -20.91 13.91 6.17
N VAL A 188 -20.60 14.88 5.32
CA VAL A 188 -19.35 15.63 5.38
C VAL A 188 -19.47 17.01 6.04
N THR A 189 -20.69 17.47 6.32
CA THR A 189 -20.92 18.80 6.93
C THR A 189 -21.56 18.76 8.31
N SER A 190 -22.30 17.70 8.65
CA SER A 190 -22.92 17.57 9.98
C SER A 190 -21.95 17.00 11.01
N ASP A 191 -22.10 17.37 12.28
CA ASP A 191 -21.25 16.83 13.35
C ASP A 191 -21.44 15.32 13.52
N ALA A 192 -22.66 14.82 13.38
CA ALA A 192 -22.94 13.38 13.44
C ALA A 192 -22.28 12.62 12.28
N GLY A 193 -22.35 13.15 11.05
CA GLY A 193 -21.69 12.55 9.88
C GLY A 193 -20.17 12.57 9.99
N LYS A 194 -19.58 13.71 10.38
CA LYS A 194 -18.13 13.84 10.61
C LYS A 194 -17.65 12.91 11.72
N THR A 195 -18.41 12.77 12.81
CA THR A 195 -18.11 11.83 13.90
C THR A 195 -18.18 10.38 13.42
N ALA A 196 -19.20 10.01 12.65
CA ALA A 196 -19.30 8.66 12.10
C ALA A 196 -18.11 8.33 11.17
N LEU A 197 -17.68 9.27 10.33
CA LEU A 197 -16.51 9.09 9.47
C LEU A 197 -15.21 8.93 10.26
N LYS A 198 -15.04 9.74 11.32
CA LYS A 198 -13.94 9.59 12.30
C LYS A 198 -13.94 8.20 12.94
N ASP A 199 -15.09 7.75 13.45
CA ASP A 199 -15.23 6.48 14.17
C ASP A 199 -14.99 5.27 13.26
N MET A 200 -15.25 5.41 11.95
CA MET A 200 -14.90 4.42 10.93
C MET A 200 -13.42 4.48 10.50
N GLY A 201 -12.60 5.36 11.07
CA GLY A 201 -11.17 5.45 10.78
C GLY A 201 -10.80 6.28 9.55
N PHE A 202 -11.74 7.04 8.96
CA PHE A 202 -11.47 7.82 7.75
C PHE A 202 -10.84 9.18 8.05
N VAL A 203 -9.80 9.50 7.28
CA VAL A 203 -9.28 10.88 7.16
C VAL A 203 -10.00 11.54 5.98
N CYS A 204 -10.83 12.54 6.25
CA CYS A 204 -11.64 13.18 5.22
C CYS A 204 -11.07 14.56 4.82
N PRO A 205 -10.76 14.80 3.53
CA PRO A 205 -10.16 16.05 3.07
C PRO A 205 -11.21 17.15 2.79
N PHE A 206 -12.27 17.23 3.60
CA PHE A 206 -13.33 18.23 3.45
C PHE A 206 -13.17 19.38 4.44
N LYS A 207 -13.61 20.58 4.04
CA LYS A 207 -13.64 21.75 4.93
C LYS A 207 -14.46 21.43 6.18
N GLY A 208 -13.92 21.77 7.35
CA GLY A 208 -14.60 21.56 8.64
C GLY A 208 -14.27 20.24 9.34
N PHE A 209 -13.49 19.36 8.72
CA PHE A 209 -12.78 18.28 9.43
C PHE A 209 -11.53 18.88 10.10
N THR A 210 -11.70 19.29 11.35
CA THR A 210 -10.65 19.75 12.26
C THR A 210 -10.04 18.56 13.02
N ASP A 211 -9.02 18.82 13.84
CA ASP A 211 -8.32 17.79 14.63
C ASP A 211 -9.26 16.94 15.50
N GLU A 212 -10.40 17.49 15.95
CA GLU A 212 -11.39 16.73 16.74
C GLU A 212 -12.09 15.61 15.94
N PHE A 213 -12.09 15.72 14.61
CA PHE A 213 -12.63 14.74 13.66
C PHE A 213 -11.55 13.83 13.05
N LEU A 214 -10.32 13.85 13.57
CA LEU A 214 -9.29 12.89 13.21
C LEU A 214 -9.47 11.59 14.00
N PRO A 215 -9.39 10.40 13.35
CA PRO A 215 -9.44 9.14 14.07
C PRO A 215 -8.27 8.99 15.06
N GLU A 216 -8.53 8.34 16.19
CA GLU A 216 -7.50 7.97 17.16
C GLU A 216 -6.70 6.78 16.62
N ASN A 217 -5.73 7.07 15.76
CA ASN A 217 -4.91 6.07 15.08
C ASN A 217 -3.45 6.57 14.98
N PRO A 218 -2.47 5.90 15.62
CA PRO A 218 -1.07 6.32 15.61
C PRO A 218 -0.47 6.35 14.19
N LEU A 219 -1.00 5.55 13.25
CA LEU A 219 -0.54 5.54 11.86
C LEU A 219 -0.95 6.81 11.10
N ILE A 220 -2.13 7.37 11.40
CA ILE A 220 -2.58 8.65 10.82
C ILE A 220 -1.68 9.79 11.31
N ARG A 221 -1.32 9.79 12.60
CA ARG A 221 -0.35 10.75 13.15
C ARG A 221 1.01 10.64 12.44
N ALA A 222 1.54 9.43 12.31
CA ALA A 222 2.81 9.19 11.60
C ALA A 222 2.74 9.70 10.15
N ALA A 223 1.63 9.48 9.45
CA ALA A 223 1.43 10.03 8.11
C ALA A 223 1.46 11.56 8.07
N GLY A 224 0.80 12.22 9.04
CA GLY A 224 0.82 13.67 9.20
C GLY A 224 2.23 14.22 9.48
N GLU A 225 3.05 13.50 10.25
CA GLU A 225 4.44 13.87 10.56
C GLU A 225 5.32 13.89 9.31
N TYR A 226 5.17 12.93 8.39
CA TYR A 226 5.89 12.95 7.10
C TYR A 226 5.59 14.23 6.31
N VAL A 227 4.31 14.62 6.24
CA VAL A 227 3.89 15.85 5.54
C VAL A 227 4.44 17.09 6.26
N ALA A 228 4.33 17.15 7.59
CA ALA A 228 4.82 18.27 8.39
C ALA A 228 6.35 18.44 8.27
N ASN A 229 7.08 17.34 8.11
CA ASN A 229 8.54 17.32 7.92
C ASN A 229 8.97 17.59 6.46
N GLY A 230 8.03 17.87 5.56
CA GLY A 230 8.32 18.28 4.18
C GLY A 230 8.69 17.13 3.24
N PHE A 231 8.35 15.89 3.58
CA PHE A 231 8.47 14.77 2.66
C PHE A 231 7.39 14.85 1.57
N THR A 232 7.75 14.44 0.35
CA THR A 232 6.86 14.50 -0.81
C THR A 232 6.04 13.22 -0.91
N PRO A 233 4.70 13.25 -0.79
CA PRO A 233 3.87 12.06 -0.93
C PRO A 233 4.04 11.38 -2.29
N VAL A 234 3.86 10.06 -2.32
CA VAL A 234 3.68 9.30 -3.57
C VAL A 234 2.20 9.29 -3.90
N ASP A 235 1.82 9.90 -5.01
CA ASP A 235 0.42 9.92 -5.42
C ASP A 235 -0.04 8.50 -5.81
N TRP A 236 -1.24 8.13 -5.40
CA TRP A 236 -1.90 6.94 -5.95
C TRP A 236 -2.40 7.20 -7.36
N CYS A 237 -1.74 6.58 -8.34
CA CYS A 237 -2.10 6.55 -9.76
C CYS A 237 -3.18 5.50 -10.08
N PHE A 238 -3.92 5.01 -9.08
CA PHE A 238 -4.84 3.87 -9.24
C PHE A 238 -5.91 4.11 -10.31
N THR A 239 -6.42 5.33 -10.43
CA THR A 239 -7.45 5.70 -11.42
C THR A 239 -6.94 5.70 -12.85
N THR A 240 -5.62 5.61 -13.06
CA THR A 240 -5.00 5.53 -14.39
C THR A 240 -4.65 4.11 -14.77
N MET A 241 -4.69 3.16 -13.82
CA MET A 241 -4.49 1.74 -14.10
C MET A 241 -5.63 1.25 -15.01
N PRO A 242 -5.34 0.53 -16.12
CA PRO A 242 -6.31 0.35 -17.20
C PRO A 242 -7.57 -0.42 -16.82
N SER A 243 -7.44 -1.46 -15.98
CA SER A 243 -8.57 -2.29 -15.56
C SER A 243 -8.20 -3.20 -14.38
N GLU A 244 -9.22 -3.82 -13.78
CA GLU A 244 -9.02 -4.92 -12.82
C GLU A 244 -8.38 -6.16 -13.47
N ASN A 245 -8.64 -6.40 -14.76
CA ASN A 245 -8.00 -7.50 -15.49
C ASN A 245 -6.49 -7.29 -15.63
N TRP A 246 -6.05 -6.05 -15.86
CA TRP A 246 -4.62 -5.72 -15.84
C TRP A 246 -4.00 -6.02 -14.47
N LYS A 247 -4.63 -5.54 -13.38
CA LYS A 247 -4.19 -5.81 -12.00
C LYS A 247 -4.09 -7.31 -11.73
N ASN A 248 -5.10 -8.09 -12.12
CA ASN A 248 -5.10 -9.54 -11.96
C ASN A 248 -3.98 -10.22 -12.76
N GLY A 249 -3.71 -9.76 -13.99
CA GLY A 249 -2.59 -10.26 -14.79
C GLY A 249 -1.23 -10.02 -14.14
N VAL A 250 -1.02 -8.81 -13.60
CA VAL A 250 0.19 -8.48 -12.83
C VAL A 250 0.29 -9.33 -11.56
N GLY A 251 -0.80 -9.48 -10.81
CA GLY A 251 -0.86 -10.30 -9.61
C GLY A 251 -0.50 -11.76 -9.85
N SER A 252 -1.09 -12.38 -10.88
CA SER A 252 -0.77 -13.77 -11.27
C SER A 252 0.71 -13.93 -11.63
N ALA A 253 1.27 -13.00 -12.42
CA ALA A 253 2.68 -13.07 -12.81
C ALA A 253 3.63 -12.91 -11.61
N LEU A 254 3.30 -12.05 -10.63
CA LEU A 254 4.06 -11.91 -9.39
C LEU A 254 4.05 -13.20 -8.56
N LEU A 255 2.89 -13.84 -8.45
CA LEU A 255 2.73 -15.08 -7.71
C LEU A 255 3.52 -16.21 -8.38
N GLU A 256 3.40 -16.37 -9.70
CA GLU A 256 4.17 -17.37 -10.46
C GLU A 256 5.68 -17.13 -10.32
N TYR A 257 6.12 -15.88 -10.39
CA TYR A 257 7.52 -15.52 -10.14
C TYR A 257 7.97 -15.90 -8.73
N ALA A 258 7.19 -15.58 -7.70
CA ALA A 258 7.51 -15.92 -6.32
C ALA A 258 7.58 -17.43 -6.09
N GLN A 259 6.68 -18.20 -6.72
CA GLN A 259 6.64 -19.66 -6.63
C GLN A 259 7.72 -20.36 -7.49
N GLY A 260 8.48 -19.60 -8.29
CA GLY A 260 9.49 -20.15 -9.21
C GLY A 260 8.91 -20.88 -10.42
N THR A 261 7.60 -20.75 -10.68
CA THR A 261 6.92 -21.28 -11.87
C THR A 261 6.92 -20.31 -13.05
N GLY A 262 7.20 -19.02 -12.77
CA GLY A 262 7.40 -17.95 -13.73
C GLY A 262 8.77 -17.26 -13.58
N ASN A 263 8.98 -16.18 -14.34
CA ASN A 263 10.18 -15.35 -14.26
C ASN A 263 9.81 -13.86 -14.31
N TRP A 264 10.77 -12.98 -14.02
CA TRP A 264 10.51 -11.54 -14.01
C TRP A 264 10.13 -10.96 -15.39
N ASP A 265 10.55 -11.60 -16.48
CA ASP A 265 10.14 -11.16 -17.82
C ASP A 265 8.63 -11.35 -18.05
N ALA A 266 8.02 -12.38 -17.44
CA ALA A 266 6.57 -12.56 -17.44
C ALA A 266 5.87 -11.42 -16.67
N VAL A 267 6.42 -10.99 -15.53
CA VAL A 267 5.90 -9.82 -14.77
C VAL A 267 5.99 -8.56 -15.62
N LYS A 268 7.13 -8.29 -16.27
CA LYS A 268 7.28 -7.14 -17.18
C LYS A 268 6.29 -7.18 -18.35
N THR A 269 6.06 -8.36 -18.92
CA THR A 269 5.08 -8.56 -20.00
C THR A 269 3.66 -8.30 -19.53
N ALA A 270 3.27 -8.84 -18.37
CA ALA A 270 1.94 -8.58 -17.78
C ALA A 270 1.75 -7.09 -17.47
N PHE A 271 2.79 -6.43 -16.94
CA PHE A 271 2.74 -5.03 -16.58
C PHE A 271 2.63 -4.11 -17.81
N VAL A 272 3.59 -4.17 -18.74
CA VAL A 272 3.66 -3.26 -19.89
C VAL A 272 2.71 -3.69 -21.00
N GLY A 273 2.77 -4.96 -21.39
CA GLY A 273 1.94 -5.51 -22.46
C GLY A 273 0.47 -5.52 -22.08
N GLY A 274 0.16 -6.00 -20.87
CA GLY A 274 -1.21 -5.98 -20.35
C GLY A 274 -1.78 -4.57 -20.26
N TRP A 275 -0.96 -3.56 -19.92
CA TRP A 275 -1.43 -2.18 -19.86
C TRP A 275 -1.95 -1.71 -21.22
N ALA A 276 -1.13 -1.88 -22.26
CA ALA A 276 -1.49 -1.47 -23.62
C ALA A 276 -2.72 -2.24 -24.13
N THR A 277 -2.83 -3.53 -23.83
CA THR A 277 -3.99 -4.36 -24.20
C THR A 277 -5.28 -3.82 -23.58
N GLU A 278 -5.28 -3.58 -22.27
CA GLU A 278 -6.48 -3.16 -21.55
C GLU A 278 -6.87 -1.71 -21.87
N MET A 279 -5.90 -0.81 -22.08
CA MET A 279 -6.18 0.56 -22.56
C MET A 279 -6.82 0.57 -23.95
N ALA A 280 -6.41 -0.33 -24.84
CA ALA A 280 -7.03 -0.48 -26.16
C ALA A 280 -8.45 -1.04 -26.05
N ALA A 281 -8.68 -1.99 -25.13
CA ALA A 281 -10.01 -2.57 -24.91
C ALA A 281 -11.01 -1.55 -24.34
N ALA A 282 -10.59 -0.67 -23.43
CA ALA A 282 -11.44 0.35 -22.80
C ALA A 282 -11.93 1.46 -23.75
N LYS A 283 -11.33 1.58 -24.94
CA LYS A 283 -11.70 2.58 -25.97
C LYS A 283 -12.74 2.07 -26.98
N ASN A 284 -13.06 0.78 -26.95
CA ASN A 284 -14.06 0.14 -27.82
C ASN A 284 -15.42 0.05 -27.14
#